data_AF-A0A346AWQ2-F1
#
_entry.id   AF-A0A346AWQ2-F1
#
_cell.length_a   1.000
_cell.length_b   1.000
_cell.length_c   1.000
_cell.angle_alpha   90.00
_cell.angle_beta   90.00
_cell.angle_gamma   90.00
#
_symmetry.space_group_name_H-M   'P 1'
#
loop_
_entity.id
_entity.type
_entity.pdbx_description
1 polymer ?
#
loop_
_entity_poly.entity_id
_entity_poly.type
_entity_poly.pdbx_seq_one_letter_code
_entity_poly.pdbx_strand_id
1 'polypeptide(L)' 'MEPCKIRLTEEEKSIIRTLGHSRLTEEYLSHWLNRHDYVQINAPAALISMEARGFYEAVLCIAALGGLPHVKK' A
#
# COMPACT_ATOMS: atom_id res chain seq x y z
N MET A 1 -18.54 18.36 -2.73
CA MET A 1 -17.38 18.19 -1.82
C MET A 1 -16.55 17.09 -2.45
N GLU A 2 -15.41 17.42 -3.06
CA GLU A 2 -14.53 16.42 -3.66
C GLU A 2 -14.05 15.46 -2.56
N PRO A 3 -14.06 14.13 -2.77
CA PRO A 3 -13.54 13.20 -1.78
C PRO A 3 -12.06 13.47 -1.52
N CYS A 4 -11.67 13.51 -0.25
CA CYS A 4 -10.29 13.75 0.15
C CYS A 4 -9.43 12.58 -0.38
N LYS A 5 -8.61 12.86 -1.40
CA LYS A 5 -7.78 11.85 -2.08
C LYS A 5 -6.58 11.49 -1.19
N ILE A 6 -6.47 10.23 -0.78
CA ILE A 6 -5.34 9.72 -0.01
C ILE A 6 -4.12 9.68 -0.95
N ARG A 7 -2.98 10.22 -0.49
CA ARG A 7 -1.72 10.25 -1.25
C ARG A 7 -0.62 9.61 -0.43
N LEU A 8 0.15 8.73 -1.07
CA LEU A 8 1.37 8.17 -0.48
C LEU A 8 2.41 9.27 -0.25
N THR A 9 3.05 9.26 0.90
CA THR A 9 4.19 10.12 1.22
C THR A 9 5.46 9.65 0.48
N GLU A 10 6.46 10.50 0.34
CA GLU A 10 7.74 10.10 -0.30
C GLU A 10 8.47 9.01 0.49
N GLU A 11 8.31 8.99 1.82
CA GLU A 11 8.86 7.94 2.68
C GLU A 11 8.16 6.59 2.43
N GLU A 12 6.82 6.57 2.39
CA GLU A 12 6.03 5.37 2.06
C GLU A 12 6.40 4.83 0.68
N LYS A 13 6.53 5.70 -0.33
CA LYS A 13 6.97 5.34 -1.68
C LYS A 13 8.37 4.71 -1.66
N SER A 14 9.31 5.30 -0.93
CA SER A 14 10.66 4.76 -0.79
C SER A 14 10.66 3.36 -0.18
N ILE A 15 9.84 3.14 0.86
CA ILE A 15 9.67 1.83 1.48
C ILE A 15 9.08 0.83 0.49
N ILE A 16 8.02 1.20 -0.25
CA ILE A 16 7.39 0.34 -1.26
C ILE A 16 8.41 -0.07 -2.34
N ARG A 17 9.20 0.88 -2.86
CA ARG A 17 10.30 0.59 -3.83
C ARG A 17 11.32 -0.38 -3.24
N THR A 18 11.67 -0.20 -1.97
CA THR A 18 12.66 -1.04 -1.28
C THR A 18 12.15 -2.47 -1.05
N LEU A 19 10.86 -2.62 -0.74
CA LEU A 19 10.22 -3.94 -0.60
C LEU A 19 10.15 -4.70 -1.93
N GLY A 20 10.14 -4.00 -3.07
CA GLY A 20 10.35 -4.59 -4.39
C GLY A 20 9.27 -5.58 -4.83
N HIS A 21 8.04 -5.48 -4.29
CA HIS A 21 6.97 -6.41 -4.61
C HIS A 21 6.45 -6.20 -6.04
N SER A 22 6.36 -7.28 -6.82
CA SER A 22 6.04 -7.22 -8.26
C SER A 22 4.64 -6.70 -8.58
N ARG A 23 3.68 -6.83 -7.65
CA ARG A 23 2.27 -6.46 -7.84
C ARG A 23 1.80 -5.28 -6.98
N LEU A 24 2.47 -5.01 -5.87
CA LEU A 24 2.04 -4.03 -4.87
C LEU A 24 2.91 -2.78 -4.99
N THR A 25 2.82 -2.15 -6.16
CA THR A 25 3.60 -0.97 -6.52
C THR A 25 2.98 0.31 -5.97
N GLU A 26 3.72 1.42 -6.03
CA GLU A 26 3.20 2.75 -5.65
C GLU A 26 1.95 3.13 -6.45
N GLU A 27 1.94 2.86 -7.75
CA GLU A 27 0.83 3.16 -8.64
C GLU A 27 -0.40 2.33 -8.26
N TYR A 28 -0.18 1.03 -8.01
CA TYR A 28 -1.25 0.14 -7.60
C TYR A 28 -1.85 0.56 -6.25
N LEU A 29 -1.00 0.82 -5.26
CA LEU A 29 -1.45 1.22 -3.92
C LEU A 29 -2.12 2.60 -3.95
N SER A 30 -1.60 3.55 -4.73
CA SER A 30 -2.24 4.87 -4.92
C SER A 30 -3.65 4.74 -5.51
N HIS A 31 -3.83 3.84 -6.47
CA HIS A 31 -5.14 3.54 -7.04
C HIS A 31 -6.05 2.82 -6.03
N TRP A 32 -5.52 1.81 -5.34
CA TRP A 32 -6.25 1.01 -4.36
C TRP A 32 -6.73 1.83 -3.14
N LEU A 33 -5.88 2.72 -2.60
CA LEU A 33 -6.24 3.59 -1.47
C LEU A 33 -7.41 4.52 -1.76
N ASN A 34 -7.67 4.77 -3.05
CA ASN A 34 -8.75 5.64 -3.50
C ASN A 34 -9.84 4.85 -4.26
N ARG A 35 -9.86 3.51 -4.16
CA ARG A 35 -10.92 2.68 -4.73
C ARG A 35 -12.17 2.75 -3.84
N HIS A 36 -13.33 2.89 -4.47
CA HIS A 36 -14.65 3.01 -3.80
C HIS A 36 -15.62 1.90 -4.25
N ASP A 37 -15.15 0.94 -5.04
CA ASP A 37 -15.91 -0.21 -5.51
C ASP A 37 -16.09 -1.26 -4.40
N TYR A 38 -17.32 -1.78 -4.29
CA TYR A 38 -17.73 -2.69 -3.23
C TYR A 38 -17.15 -4.09 -3.43
N VAL A 39 -16.05 -4.35 -2.73
CA VAL A 39 -15.30 -5.61 -2.74
C VAL A 39 -16.09 -6.83 -2.26
N GLN A 40 -17.19 -6.63 -1.54
CA GLN A 40 -17.93 -7.68 -0.83
C GLN A 40 -18.68 -8.66 -1.75
N ILE A 41 -18.84 -8.36 -3.05
CA ILE A 41 -19.56 -9.22 -3.99
C ILE A 41 -18.65 -10.19 -4.77
N ASN A 42 -17.34 -10.12 -4.59
CA ASN A 42 -16.37 -10.95 -5.32
C ASN A 42 -15.23 -11.43 -4.38
N ALA A 43 -15.25 -12.72 -4.03
CA ALA A 43 -14.28 -13.30 -3.09
C ALA A 43 -12.81 -13.14 -3.52
N PRO A 44 -12.42 -13.39 -4.79
CA PRO A 44 -11.10 -13.00 -5.30
C PRO A 44 -10.74 -11.52 -5.10
N ALA A 45 -11.67 -10.61 -5.36
CA ALA A 45 -11.44 -9.18 -5.15
C ALA A 45 -11.26 -8.83 -3.66
N ALA A 46 -11.97 -9.54 -2.77
CA ALA A 46 -11.82 -9.44 -1.32
C ALA A 46 -10.44 -9.87 -0.86
N LEU A 47 -9.97 -11.02 -1.32
CA LEU A 47 -8.64 -11.53 -0.98
C LEU A 47 -7.53 -10.58 -1.44
N ILE A 48 -7.60 -10.10 -2.69
CA ILE A 48 -6.63 -9.13 -3.23
C ILE A 48 -6.64 -7.82 -2.43
N SER A 49 -7.82 -7.36 -2.01
CA SER A 49 -7.93 -6.13 -1.22
C SER A 49 -7.39 -6.30 0.21
N MET A 50 -7.56 -7.49 0.81
CA MET A 50 -6.95 -7.83 2.10
C MET A 50 -5.42 -7.90 2.00
N GLU A 51 -4.89 -8.50 0.93
CA GLU A 51 -3.45 -8.55 0.66
C GLU A 51 -2.86 -7.14 0.53
N ALA A 52 -3.48 -6.27 -0.28
CA ALA A 52 -3.07 -4.88 -0.45
C ALA A 52 -3.12 -4.09 0.87
N ARG A 53 -4.16 -4.31 1.69
CA ARG A 53 -4.31 -3.68 3.00
C ARG A 53 -3.19 -4.10 3.95
N GLY A 54 -2.93 -5.40 4.10
CA GLY A 54 -1.90 -5.89 5.01
C GLY A 54 -0.51 -5.40 4.60
N PHE A 55 -0.21 -5.35 3.30
CA PHE A 55 1.03 -4.78 2.79
C PHE A 55 1.16 -3.29 3.12
N TYR A 56 0.11 -2.50 2.90
CA TYR A 56 0.15 -1.07 3.21
C TYR A 56 0.26 -0.80 4.72
N GLU A 57 -0.42 -1.57 5.56
CA GLU A 57 -0.27 -1.48 7.02
C GLU A 57 1.18 -1.76 7.45
N ALA A 58 1.86 -2.73 6.83
CA ALA A 58 3.28 -2.95 7.07
C ALA A 58 4.16 -1.77 6.64
N VAL A 59 3.87 -1.14 5.49
CA VAL A 59 4.57 0.08 5.03
C VAL A 59 4.43 1.21 6.06
N LEU A 60 3.22 1.42 6.58
CA LEU A 60 2.97 2.44 7.62
C LEU A 60 3.75 2.16 8.90
N CYS A 61 3.80 0.90 9.35
CA CYS A 61 4.60 0.52 10.52
C CYS A 61 6.10 0.78 10.29
N ILE A 62 6.62 0.46 9.10
CA ILE A 62 8.02 0.71 8.75
C ILE A 62 8.32 2.21 8.72
N ALA A 63 7.44 3.03 8.14
CA ALA A 63 7.58 4.49 8.13
C ALA A 63 7.59 5.05 9.56
N ALA A 64 6.68 4.59 10.42
CA ALA A 64 6.62 5.00 11.82
C ALA A 64 7.89 4.63 12.63
N LEU A 65 8.63 3.60 12.19
CA LEU A 65 9.91 3.18 12.78
C LEU A 65 11.13 3.92 12.21
N GLY A 66 10.94 4.83 11.23
CA GLY A 66 12.01 5.58 10.57
C GLY A 66 12.66 4.85 9.40
N GLY A 67 11.94 3.93 8.74
CA GLY A 67 12.41 3.18 7.59
C GLY A 67 13.00 1.81 7.94
N LEU A 68 13.42 1.05 6.90
CA LEU A 68 14.04 -0.26 7.11
C LEU A 68 15.47 -0.09 7.65
N PRO A 69 15.85 -0.77 8.75
CA PRO A 69 17.25 -0.87 9.12
C PRO A 69 18.00 -1.48 7.93
N HIS A 70 19.15 -0.89 7.56
CA HIS A 70 19.92 -1.34 6.40
C HIS A 70 20.16 -2.85 6.46
N VAL A 71 19.42 -3.62 5.67
CA VAL A 71 19.71 -5.04 5.44
C VAL A 71 20.95 -5.05 4.57
N LYS A 72 22.12 -5.17 5.19
CA LYS A 72 23.37 -5.44 4.46
C LYS A 72 23.17 -6.77 3.73
N LYS A 73 23.15 -6.72 2.40
CA LYS A 73 23.27 -7.89 1.53
C LYS A 73 24.63 -8.54 1.73
#